data_AF-A0AAE6F5N5-F1
#
_entry.id   AF-A0AAE6F5N5-F1
#
_cell.length_a   1.000
_cell.length_b   1.000
_cell.length_c   1.000
_cell.angle_alpha   90.00
_cell.angle_beta   90.00
_cell.angle_gamma   90.00
#
_symmetry.space_group_name_H-M   'P 1'
#
loop_
_entity.id
_entity.type
_entity.pdbx_description
1 polymer ?
#
loop_
_entity_poly.entity_id
_entity_poly.type
_entity_poly.pdbx_seq_one_letter_code
_entity_poly.pdbx_strand_id
1 'polypeptide(L)'
;MFNVKGLFLVNKELMIKQFPEIALLKDEALLNYTYTKTGGPADILAFPKSAKEVEQIVAYCRETDTPWLVLGNASNLIVRDGGIRGVVIMLSEMNQITVEDTTLIVEAGAKLIDTTYVALHESLTGFEFACGIPGSVGGAVFMNAGAYDGEIQDIFASCDVLLADGRVVTMMKEEMAFSYRHSTLQDQHAIILSARFDLAQGDQDQIKKRMDELTELRQLKQPLEYPSCGSVFKRPVGHFTGKLIQDAGLQGLKWGGAQISEKHAGFIVNVDHATATDYVELIAHIQQVIKERFDVQLETEVRIIGEEAK
;
A
#
# COMPACT_ATOMS: atom_id res chain seq x y z
N MET A 1 -12.33 1.02 -30.47
CA MET A 1 -13.32 -0.07 -30.55
C MET A 1 -12.65 -1.34 -30.03
N PHE A 2 -12.69 -1.56 -28.72
CA PHE A 2 -12.44 -2.87 -28.12
C PHE A 2 -13.60 -3.12 -27.18
N ASN A 3 -14.62 -3.77 -27.72
CA ASN A 3 -15.82 -4.15 -26.99
C ASN A 3 -16.08 -5.62 -27.29
N VAL A 4 -15.53 -6.49 -26.44
CA VAL A 4 -16.26 -7.64 -25.89
C VAL A 4 -15.73 -7.81 -24.47
N LYS A 5 -16.50 -7.33 -23.47
CA LYS A 5 -16.35 -7.73 -22.07
C LYS A 5 -16.65 -9.23 -22.00
N GLY A 6 -15.63 -10.07 -22.19
CA GLY A 6 -15.66 -11.43 -21.70
C GLY A 6 -15.74 -11.34 -20.17
N LEU A 7 -16.79 -11.89 -19.57
CA LEU A 7 -16.83 -12.05 -18.13
C LEU A 7 -15.72 -13.07 -17.79
N PHE A 8 -14.54 -12.60 -17.40
CA PHE A 8 -13.48 -13.43 -16.83
C PHE A 8 -13.94 -13.87 -15.44
N LEU A 9 -14.85 -14.84 -15.41
CA LEU A 9 -15.30 -15.45 -14.17
C LEU A 9 -14.28 -16.51 -13.78
N VAL A 10 -13.51 -16.22 -12.73
CA VAL A 10 -12.65 -17.24 -12.13
C VAL A 10 -13.52 -18.41 -11.68
N ASN A 11 -13.12 -19.64 -11.99
CA ASN A 11 -13.77 -20.82 -11.42
C ASN A 11 -13.30 -21.00 -9.98
N LYS A 12 -13.99 -20.30 -9.07
CA LYS A 12 -13.65 -20.20 -7.64
C LYS A 12 -13.50 -21.58 -6.99
N GLU A 13 -14.42 -22.50 -7.28
CA GLU A 13 -14.41 -23.85 -6.71
C GLU A 13 -13.26 -24.71 -7.23
N LEU A 14 -12.94 -24.59 -8.52
CA LEU A 14 -11.85 -25.33 -9.13
C LEU A 14 -10.51 -24.89 -8.53
N MET A 15 -10.29 -23.57 -8.41
CA MET A 15 -9.05 -23.02 -7.86
C MET A 15 -8.83 -23.48 -6.41
N ILE A 16 -9.88 -23.43 -5.57
CA ILE A 16 -9.80 -23.89 -4.17
C ILE A 16 -9.45 -25.39 -4.09
N LYS A 17 -10.03 -26.22 -4.97
CA LYS A 17 -9.70 -27.65 -5.03
C LYS A 17 -8.27 -27.92 -5.52
N GLN A 18 -7.76 -27.08 -6.41
CA GLN A 18 -6.42 -27.23 -6.99
C GLN A 18 -5.30 -26.86 -6.01
N PHE A 19 -5.54 -25.91 -5.10
CA PHE A 19 -4.56 -25.42 -4.14
C PHE A 19 -5.02 -25.63 -2.69
N PRO A 20 -5.17 -26.88 -2.22
CA PRO A 20 -5.71 -27.15 -0.88
C PRO A 20 -4.81 -26.66 0.26
N GLU A 21 -3.51 -26.47 0.00
CA GLU A 21 -2.54 -26.00 1.00
C GLU A 21 -2.45 -24.47 1.08
N ILE A 22 -2.97 -23.75 0.08
CA ILE A 22 -2.99 -22.29 0.06
C ILE A 22 -4.32 -21.83 0.67
N ALA A 23 -4.25 -20.91 1.63
CA ALA A 23 -5.46 -20.31 2.17
C ALA A 23 -6.13 -19.41 1.11
N LEU A 24 -7.27 -19.88 0.58
CA LEU A 24 -8.08 -19.21 -0.42
C LEU A 24 -9.48 -18.93 0.13
N LEU A 25 -9.87 -17.66 0.19
CA LEU A 25 -11.20 -17.21 0.60
C LEU A 25 -12.02 -16.76 -0.61
N LYS A 26 -13.32 -17.07 -0.60
CA LYS A 26 -14.24 -16.79 -1.71
C LYS A 26 -15.16 -15.63 -1.35
N ASP A 27 -15.32 -14.68 -2.28
CA ASP A 27 -16.24 -13.54 -2.14
C ASP A 27 -15.99 -12.74 -0.85
N GLU A 28 -14.72 -12.67 -0.44
CA GLU A 28 -14.30 -12.13 0.85
C GLU A 28 -14.25 -10.60 0.80
N ALA A 29 -14.92 -9.94 1.75
CA ALA A 29 -14.99 -8.48 1.81
C ALA A 29 -13.64 -7.86 2.17
N LEU A 30 -13.10 -7.02 1.27
CA LEU A 30 -11.79 -6.41 1.46
C LEU A 30 -11.75 -5.38 2.58
N LEU A 31 -12.90 -4.86 3.04
CA LEU A 31 -12.99 -4.01 4.24
C LEU A 31 -12.42 -4.66 5.51
N ASN A 32 -12.32 -6.00 5.56
CA ASN A 32 -11.71 -6.73 6.67
C ASN A 32 -10.17 -6.61 6.69
N TYR A 33 -9.56 -6.16 5.58
CA TYR A 33 -8.12 -6.17 5.36
C TYR A 33 -7.54 -4.80 5.01
N THR A 34 -8.34 -3.87 4.48
CA THR A 34 -7.89 -2.51 4.16
C THR A 34 -7.76 -1.65 5.40
N TYR A 35 -6.76 -0.76 5.41
CA TYR A 35 -6.53 0.13 6.55
C TYR A 35 -7.59 1.21 6.69
N THR A 36 -8.33 1.53 5.62
CA THR A 36 -9.51 2.40 5.63
C THR A 36 -10.76 1.71 6.18
N LYS A 37 -10.73 0.37 6.32
CA LYS A 37 -11.90 -0.47 6.59
C LYS A 37 -13.03 -0.29 5.58
N THR A 38 -12.66 -0.20 4.31
CA THR A 38 -13.57 -0.07 3.15
C THR A 38 -13.23 -1.11 2.09
N GLY A 39 -14.20 -1.52 1.29
CA GLY A 39 -13.94 -2.39 0.14
C GLY A 39 -14.90 -3.55 0.01
N GLY A 40 -15.39 -3.73 -1.22
CA GLY A 40 -16.26 -4.85 -1.59
C GLY A 40 -15.53 -6.20 -1.66
N PRO A 41 -16.23 -7.24 -2.13
CA PRO A 41 -15.70 -8.59 -2.16
C PRO A 41 -14.63 -8.81 -3.23
N ALA A 42 -13.55 -9.50 -2.88
CA ALA A 42 -12.65 -10.13 -3.84
C ALA A 42 -13.24 -11.47 -4.30
N ASP A 43 -13.21 -11.75 -5.60
CA ASP A 43 -13.67 -13.05 -6.14
C ASP A 43 -12.94 -14.22 -5.47
N ILE A 44 -11.60 -14.15 -5.40
CA ILE A 44 -10.74 -14.98 -4.57
C ILE A 44 -9.74 -14.08 -3.84
N LEU A 45 -9.57 -14.28 -2.54
CA LEU A 45 -8.49 -13.71 -1.73
C LEU A 45 -7.53 -14.81 -1.29
N ALA A 46 -6.25 -14.69 -1.64
CA ALA A 46 -5.22 -15.69 -1.42
C ALA A 46 -4.16 -15.22 -0.43
N PHE A 47 -3.76 -16.11 0.48
CA PHE A 47 -2.68 -15.89 1.45
C PHE A 47 -1.56 -16.92 1.27
N PRO A 48 -0.71 -16.76 0.25
CA PRO A 48 0.44 -17.63 0.06
C PRO A 48 1.47 -17.43 1.18
N LYS A 49 2.13 -18.51 1.57
CA LYS A 49 3.15 -18.56 2.63
C LYS A 49 4.57 -18.63 2.10
N SER A 50 4.74 -18.68 0.79
CA SER A 50 6.05 -18.75 0.14
C SER A 50 6.02 -18.20 -1.28
N ALA A 51 7.19 -17.79 -1.79
CA ALA A 51 7.36 -17.40 -3.19
C ALA A 51 6.84 -18.48 -4.17
N LYS A 52 7.00 -19.76 -3.82
CA LYS A 52 6.55 -20.87 -4.66
C LYS A 52 5.03 -20.93 -4.79
N GLU A 53 4.30 -20.65 -3.72
CA GLU A 53 2.83 -20.55 -3.76
C GLU A 53 2.38 -19.35 -4.58
N VAL A 54 3.07 -18.20 -4.48
CA VAL A 54 2.80 -17.03 -5.35
C VAL A 54 2.98 -17.40 -6.82
N GLU A 55 4.09 -18.05 -7.17
CA GLU A 55 4.35 -18.54 -8.54
C GLU A 55 3.24 -19.46 -9.05
N GLN A 56 2.77 -20.40 -8.20
CA GLN A 56 1.69 -21.32 -8.56
C GLN A 56 0.37 -20.58 -8.86
N ILE A 57 0.01 -19.60 -8.03
CA ILE A 57 -1.19 -18.78 -8.24
C ILE A 57 -1.07 -17.99 -9.55
N VAL A 58 0.06 -17.33 -9.78
CA VAL A 58 0.28 -16.51 -10.99
C VAL A 58 0.30 -17.40 -12.24
N ALA A 59 0.92 -18.58 -12.18
CA ALA A 59 0.91 -19.55 -13.27
C ALA A 59 -0.52 -20.00 -13.63
N TYR A 60 -1.34 -20.34 -12.63
CA TYR A 60 -2.75 -20.68 -12.83
C TYR A 60 -3.53 -19.51 -13.45
N CYS A 61 -3.31 -18.29 -12.95
CA CYS A 61 -3.99 -17.11 -13.48
C CYS A 61 -3.64 -16.87 -14.95
N ARG A 62 -2.38 -17.10 -15.34
CA ARG A 62 -1.95 -17.02 -16.74
C ARG A 62 -2.57 -18.11 -17.61
N GLU A 63 -2.62 -19.35 -17.13
CA GLU A 63 -3.19 -20.49 -17.88
C GLU A 63 -4.70 -20.34 -18.10
N THR A 64 -5.39 -19.67 -17.19
CA THR A 64 -6.85 -19.49 -17.21
C THR A 64 -7.30 -18.12 -17.66
N ASP A 65 -6.37 -17.23 -18.04
CA ASP A 65 -6.63 -15.82 -18.36
C ASP A 65 -7.43 -15.09 -17.24
N THR A 66 -7.09 -15.41 -15.99
CA THR A 66 -7.70 -14.81 -14.81
C THR A 66 -6.89 -13.58 -14.39
N PRO A 67 -7.50 -12.39 -14.25
CA PRO A 67 -6.79 -11.23 -13.75
C PRO A 67 -6.38 -11.43 -12.28
N TRP A 68 -5.21 -10.93 -11.91
CA TRP A 68 -4.72 -10.98 -10.54
C TRP A 68 -4.11 -9.64 -10.14
N LEU A 69 -4.14 -9.36 -8.84
CA LEU A 69 -3.45 -8.23 -8.25
C LEU A 69 -2.87 -8.60 -6.89
N VAL A 70 -1.77 -7.94 -6.53
CA VAL A 70 -1.17 -8.07 -5.19
C VAL A 70 -1.55 -6.88 -4.33
N LEU A 71 -1.93 -7.15 -3.09
CA LEU A 71 -2.06 -6.15 -2.04
C LEU A 71 -1.02 -6.46 -0.95
N GLY A 72 -0.30 -5.43 -0.52
CA GLY A 72 0.40 -5.47 0.77
C GLY A 72 -0.60 -5.37 1.92
N ASN A 73 -0.25 -4.64 2.98
CA ASN A 73 -1.16 -4.39 4.11
C ASN A 73 -2.24 -3.32 3.81
N ALA A 74 -2.52 -3.05 2.53
CA ALA A 74 -3.59 -2.19 2.05
C ALA A 74 -3.75 -0.83 2.77
N SER A 75 -2.64 -0.17 3.07
CA SER A 75 -2.59 1.10 3.80
C SER A 75 -2.67 2.36 2.92
N ASN A 76 -2.46 2.24 1.61
CA ASN A 76 -2.49 3.35 0.65
C ASN A 76 -3.50 3.12 -0.49
N LEU A 77 -4.66 2.54 -0.17
CA LEU A 77 -5.66 2.22 -1.18
C LEU A 77 -7.10 2.34 -0.68
N ILE A 78 -7.99 2.61 -1.63
CA ILE A 78 -9.44 2.57 -1.48
C ILE A 78 -9.95 1.54 -2.48
N VAL A 79 -10.43 0.40 -1.98
CA VAL A 79 -11.13 -0.59 -2.81
C VAL A 79 -12.57 -0.17 -2.92
N ARG A 80 -13.11 -0.08 -4.13
CA ARG A 80 -14.52 0.26 -4.37
C ARG A 80 -15.48 -0.80 -3.82
N ASP A 81 -16.72 -0.40 -3.56
CA ASP A 81 -17.74 -1.25 -2.93
C ASP A 81 -18.19 -2.43 -3.82
N GLY A 82 -17.99 -2.36 -5.15
CA GLY A 82 -18.20 -3.49 -6.06
C GLY A 82 -17.11 -4.57 -5.99
N GLY A 83 -16.03 -4.30 -5.24
CA GLY A 83 -14.94 -5.22 -4.97
C GLY A 83 -14.02 -5.43 -6.16
N ILE A 84 -13.34 -6.57 -6.18
CA ILE A 84 -12.31 -6.88 -7.18
C ILE A 84 -12.60 -8.23 -7.83
N ARG A 85 -12.53 -8.27 -9.16
CA ARG A 85 -12.65 -9.49 -9.96
C ARG A 85 -11.32 -10.21 -10.10
N GLY A 86 -11.37 -11.54 -10.19
CA GLY A 86 -10.18 -12.39 -10.30
C GLY A 86 -9.54 -12.74 -8.96
N VAL A 87 -8.20 -12.75 -8.89
CA VAL A 87 -7.46 -13.17 -7.68
C VAL A 87 -6.77 -12.00 -7.02
N VAL A 88 -7.08 -11.75 -5.76
CA VAL A 88 -6.34 -10.83 -4.89
C VAL A 88 -5.35 -11.63 -4.07
N ILE A 89 -4.07 -11.29 -4.14
CA ILE A 89 -2.99 -11.97 -3.43
C ILE A 89 -2.52 -11.05 -2.30
N MET A 90 -2.64 -11.50 -1.05
CA MET A 90 -2.10 -10.81 0.12
C MET A 90 -0.92 -11.57 0.69
N LEU A 91 0.25 -10.93 0.69
CA LEU A 91 1.50 -11.58 1.08
C LEU A 91 1.73 -11.59 2.61
N SER A 92 0.73 -11.29 3.45
CA SER A 92 0.90 -11.08 4.90
C SER A 92 1.54 -12.27 5.64
N GLU A 93 1.46 -13.47 5.08
CA GLU A 93 2.08 -14.69 5.63
C GLU A 93 3.55 -14.88 5.20
N MET A 94 4.01 -14.13 4.19
CA MET A 94 5.43 -14.04 3.80
C MET A 94 6.07 -12.85 4.51
N ASN A 95 6.43 -13.04 5.78
CA ASN A 95 6.84 -11.97 6.69
C ASN A 95 8.18 -12.21 7.40
N GLN A 96 9.01 -13.13 6.90
CA GLN A 96 10.34 -13.37 7.47
C GLN A 96 11.26 -12.17 7.30
N ILE A 97 12.07 -11.91 8.33
CA ILE A 97 13.07 -10.86 8.39
C ILE A 97 14.37 -11.53 8.88
N THR A 98 15.42 -11.49 8.07
CA THR A 98 16.76 -11.97 8.45
C THR A 98 17.77 -10.85 8.30
N VAL A 99 18.87 -10.96 9.06
CA VAL A 99 19.95 -9.97 9.04
C VAL A 99 21.26 -10.68 8.71
N GLU A 100 21.95 -10.17 7.70
CA GLU A 100 23.27 -10.65 7.26
C GLU A 100 24.23 -9.45 7.28
N ASP A 101 25.13 -9.43 8.26
CA ASP A 101 25.99 -8.29 8.59
C ASP A 101 25.17 -7.00 8.79
N THR A 102 25.24 -6.06 7.86
CA THR A 102 24.47 -4.80 7.87
C THR A 102 23.32 -4.79 6.85
N THR A 103 22.98 -5.94 6.29
CA THR A 103 21.92 -6.11 5.28
C THR A 103 20.70 -6.76 5.89
N LEU A 104 19.54 -6.11 5.77
CA LEU A 104 18.25 -6.75 6.06
C LEU A 104 17.73 -7.45 4.81
N ILE A 105 17.33 -8.70 4.95
CA ILE A 105 16.64 -9.47 3.91
C ILE A 105 15.23 -9.75 4.40
N VAL A 106 14.23 -9.26 3.66
CA VAL A 106 12.87 -9.14 4.18
C VAL A 106 11.85 -9.60 3.14
N GLU A 107 10.97 -10.52 3.54
CA GLU A 107 9.84 -10.90 2.69
C GLU A 107 8.84 -9.74 2.54
N ALA A 108 8.21 -9.65 1.36
CA ALA A 108 7.41 -8.50 0.95
C ALA A 108 6.14 -8.26 1.79
N GLY A 109 5.67 -9.27 2.52
CA GLY A 109 4.53 -9.19 3.42
C GLY A 109 4.85 -8.65 4.81
N ALA A 110 6.12 -8.65 5.22
CA ALA A 110 6.53 -8.15 6.52
C ALA A 110 6.05 -6.70 6.71
N LYS A 111 5.58 -6.39 7.92
CA LYS A 111 5.20 -5.01 8.24
C LYS A 111 6.45 -4.14 8.25
N LEU A 112 6.39 -3.02 7.54
CA LEU A 112 7.53 -2.09 7.46
C LEU A 112 7.98 -1.60 8.85
N ILE A 113 7.03 -1.34 9.74
CA ILE A 113 7.30 -0.92 11.12
C ILE A 113 8.08 -2.01 11.87
N ASP A 114 7.66 -3.27 11.79
CA ASP A 114 8.35 -4.38 12.46
C ASP A 114 9.79 -4.52 11.95
N THR A 115 10.02 -4.32 10.64
CA THR A 115 11.36 -4.27 10.04
C THR A 115 12.24 -3.17 10.64
N THR A 116 11.70 -1.98 10.92
CA THR A 116 12.50 -0.92 11.57
C THR A 116 12.90 -1.27 13.01
N TYR A 117 12.07 -2.03 13.73
CA TYR A 117 12.42 -2.48 15.08
C TYR A 117 13.47 -3.61 15.06
N VAL A 118 13.48 -4.46 14.03
CA VAL A 118 14.59 -5.41 13.82
C VAL A 118 15.89 -4.66 13.54
N ALA A 119 15.86 -3.64 12.68
CA ALA A 119 17.03 -2.78 12.43
C ALA A 119 17.58 -2.15 13.73
N LEU A 120 16.69 -1.60 14.56
CA LEU A 120 17.04 -1.05 15.88
C LEU A 120 17.68 -2.11 16.78
N HIS A 121 17.11 -3.32 16.87
CA HIS A 121 17.63 -4.39 17.71
C HIS A 121 19.06 -4.79 17.32
N GLU A 122 19.33 -4.83 16.01
CA GLU A 122 20.67 -5.14 15.46
C GLU A 122 21.61 -3.92 15.41
N SER A 123 21.19 -2.77 15.96
CA SER A 123 21.94 -1.51 15.95
C SER A 123 22.31 -1.04 14.54
N LEU A 124 21.36 -1.15 13.61
CA LEU A 124 21.49 -0.72 12.22
C LEU A 124 20.72 0.59 11.99
N THR A 125 21.43 1.63 11.54
CA THR A 125 20.90 2.98 11.25
C THR A 125 20.64 3.17 9.75
N GLY A 126 19.70 4.06 9.43
CA GLY A 126 19.26 4.39 8.07
C GLY A 126 17.77 4.12 7.81
N PHE A 127 17.11 3.33 8.67
CA PHE A 127 15.71 2.92 8.49
C PHE A 127 14.70 3.66 9.37
N GLU A 128 15.18 4.55 10.27
CA GLU A 128 14.39 5.20 11.31
C GLU A 128 13.22 6.01 10.73
N PHE A 129 13.41 6.61 9.54
CA PHE A 129 12.40 7.39 8.83
C PHE A 129 11.08 6.61 8.63
N ALA A 130 11.15 5.28 8.55
CA ALA A 130 10.04 4.40 8.27
C ALA A 130 9.29 3.89 9.52
N CYS A 131 9.74 4.22 10.74
CA CYS A 131 9.26 3.60 11.99
C CYS A 131 7.77 3.81 12.28
N GLY A 132 7.14 4.78 11.62
CA GLY A 132 5.71 5.04 11.71
C GLY A 132 4.92 4.79 10.43
N ILE A 133 5.55 4.33 9.34
CA ILE A 133 4.88 4.17 8.04
C ILE A 133 4.09 2.84 8.04
N PRO A 134 2.74 2.87 8.00
CA PRO A 134 1.96 1.64 7.92
C PRO A 134 2.07 1.03 6.53
N GLY A 135 2.09 -0.30 6.44
CA GLY A 135 2.19 -1.00 5.16
C GLY A 135 3.02 -2.26 5.30
N SER A 136 3.23 -2.94 4.18
CA SER A 136 4.21 -4.02 4.08
C SER A 136 5.47 -3.54 3.35
N VAL A 137 6.57 -4.27 3.50
CA VAL A 137 7.83 -3.98 2.81
C VAL A 137 7.67 -3.95 1.29
N GLY A 138 6.92 -4.89 0.71
CA GLY A 138 6.62 -4.89 -0.73
C GLY A 138 5.88 -3.63 -1.16
N GLY A 139 4.87 -3.21 -0.39
CA GLY A 139 4.18 -1.93 -0.62
C GLY A 139 5.12 -0.72 -0.50
N ALA A 140 6.04 -0.75 0.45
CA ALA A 140 7.00 0.33 0.68
C ALA A 140 7.97 0.48 -0.50
N VAL A 141 8.53 -0.62 -0.99
CA VAL A 141 9.39 -0.65 -2.18
C VAL A 141 8.60 -0.21 -3.42
N PHE A 142 7.40 -0.77 -3.64
CA PHE A 142 6.54 -0.40 -4.76
C PHE A 142 6.29 1.12 -4.83
N MET A 143 6.04 1.74 -3.67
CA MET A 143 5.73 3.17 -3.56
C MET A 143 6.96 4.07 -3.39
N ASN A 144 8.20 3.54 -3.31
CA ASN A 144 9.33 4.30 -2.77
C ASN A 144 8.92 5.11 -1.51
N ALA A 145 8.38 4.39 -0.53
CA ALA A 145 7.79 5.02 0.65
C ALA A 145 8.83 5.87 1.37
N GLY A 146 8.39 7.02 1.89
CA GLY A 146 9.28 7.95 2.55
C GLY A 146 8.54 8.85 3.50
N ALA A 147 9.23 9.28 4.54
CA ALA A 147 8.72 10.24 5.51
C ALA A 147 9.89 11.02 6.10
N TYR A 148 9.63 12.26 6.48
CA TYR A 148 10.64 13.12 7.11
C TYR A 148 11.88 13.31 6.23
N ASP A 149 12.99 12.69 6.60
CA ASP A 149 14.33 12.85 6.05
C ASP A 149 14.84 11.62 5.29
N GLY A 150 14.00 10.60 5.06
CA GLY A 150 14.41 9.40 4.32
C GLY A 150 13.30 8.80 3.45
N GLU A 151 13.75 8.04 2.46
CA GLU A 151 12.94 7.25 1.55
C GLU A 151 13.53 5.84 1.36
N ILE A 152 12.72 4.88 0.93
CA ILE A 152 13.16 3.50 0.69
C ILE A 152 14.38 3.45 -0.25
N GLN A 153 14.41 4.28 -1.29
CA GLN A 153 15.55 4.33 -2.20
C GLN A 153 16.89 4.62 -1.52
N ASP A 154 16.92 5.28 -0.36
CA ASP A 154 18.16 5.66 0.31
C ASP A 154 18.93 4.44 0.83
N ILE A 155 18.19 3.40 1.25
CA ILE A 155 18.73 2.16 1.85
C ILE A 155 18.49 0.91 0.99
N PHE A 156 17.73 1.02 -0.11
CA PHE A 156 17.39 -0.12 -0.95
C PHE A 156 18.62 -0.65 -1.70
N ALA A 157 18.84 -1.96 -1.64
CA ALA A 157 19.88 -2.65 -2.39
C ALA A 157 19.31 -3.39 -3.61
N SER A 158 18.38 -4.32 -3.38
CA SER A 158 17.72 -5.11 -4.43
C SER A 158 16.40 -5.71 -3.98
N CYS A 159 15.62 -6.25 -4.91
CA CYS A 159 14.42 -7.04 -4.59
C CYS A 159 14.25 -8.23 -5.54
N ASP A 160 13.66 -9.31 -5.04
CA ASP A 160 13.25 -10.43 -5.89
C ASP A 160 11.81 -10.20 -6.33
N VAL A 161 11.57 -10.28 -7.63
CA VAL A 161 10.32 -9.88 -8.28
C VAL A 161 9.82 -11.02 -9.16
N LEU A 162 8.55 -11.39 -9.00
CA LEU A 162 7.82 -12.25 -9.93
C LEU A 162 7.15 -11.40 -11.01
N LEU A 163 7.56 -11.60 -12.26
CA LEU A 163 6.98 -10.93 -13.42
C LEU A 163 5.69 -11.64 -13.88
N ALA A 164 4.85 -10.94 -14.64
CA ALA A 164 3.62 -11.54 -15.21
C ALA A 164 3.86 -12.76 -16.11
N ASP A 165 5.04 -12.88 -16.72
CA ASP A 165 5.42 -14.07 -17.50
C ASP A 165 5.90 -15.24 -16.62
N GLY A 166 5.81 -15.11 -15.30
CA GLY A 166 6.14 -16.14 -14.31
C GLY A 166 7.63 -16.28 -14.02
N ARG A 167 8.50 -15.46 -14.63
CA ARG A 167 9.92 -15.45 -14.26
C ARG A 167 10.12 -14.71 -12.94
N VAL A 168 10.99 -15.25 -12.10
CA VAL A 168 11.54 -14.55 -10.94
C VAL A 168 12.87 -13.92 -11.34
N VAL A 169 13.00 -12.63 -11.09
CA VAL A 169 14.22 -11.86 -11.36
C VAL A 169 14.62 -11.09 -10.10
N THR A 170 15.92 -10.86 -9.91
CA THR A 170 16.39 -9.92 -8.91
C THR A 170 16.65 -8.58 -9.59
N MET A 171 16.00 -7.52 -9.11
CA MET A 171 16.18 -6.16 -9.60
C MET A 171 17.03 -5.35 -8.62
N MET A 172 18.10 -4.75 -9.13
CA MET A 172 18.99 -3.87 -8.36
C MET A 172 18.42 -2.46 -8.27
N LYS A 173 18.93 -1.64 -7.33
CA LYS A 173 18.52 -0.25 -7.13
C LYS A 173 18.46 0.57 -8.42
N GLU A 174 19.46 0.44 -9.28
CA GLU A 174 19.57 1.22 -10.52
C GLU A 174 18.45 0.87 -11.52
N GLU A 175 17.91 -0.34 -11.45
CA GLU A 175 16.83 -0.82 -12.32
C GLU A 175 15.45 -0.38 -11.81
N MET A 176 15.34 0.00 -10.53
CA MET A 176 14.06 0.36 -9.92
C MET A 176 13.53 1.73 -10.36
N ALA A 177 14.38 2.59 -10.93
CA ALA A 177 14.04 3.94 -11.39
C ALA A 177 13.20 4.73 -10.36
N PHE A 178 13.64 4.70 -9.09
CA PHE A 178 12.93 5.37 -8.01
C PHE A 178 12.81 6.87 -8.26
N SER A 179 11.62 7.41 -7.97
CA SER A 179 11.40 8.84 -7.86
C SER A 179 10.32 9.11 -6.81
N TYR A 180 9.87 10.36 -6.66
CA TYR A 180 8.91 10.74 -5.62
C TYR A 180 7.64 9.87 -5.71
N ARG A 181 7.44 9.01 -4.70
CA ARG A 181 6.33 8.04 -4.59
C ARG A 181 6.21 7.03 -5.74
N HIS A 182 7.32 6.75 -6.43
CA HIS A 182 7.33 5.96 -7.66
C HIS A 182 8.47 4.93 -7.70
N SER A 183 8.19 3.77 -8.31
CA SER A 183 9.17 2.79 -8.79
C SER A 183 8.73 2.24 -10.14
N THR A 184 9.64 1.72 -10.96
CA THR A 184 9.28 1.13 -12.27
C THR A 184 8.28 -0.03 -12.15
N LEU A 185 8.20 -0.67 -10.98
CA LEU A 185 7.24 -1.75 -10.74
C LEU A 185 5.79 -1.26 -10.75
N GLN A 186 5.54 0.04 -10.63
CA GLN A 186 4.19 0.60 -10.81
C GLN A 186 3.74 0.55 -12.27
N ASP A 187 4.69 0.57 -13.20
CA ASP A 187 4.47 0.51 -14.65
C ASP A 187 4.47 -0.94 -15.18
N GLN A 188 4.79 -1.90 -14.32
CA GLN A 188 4.92 -3.31 -14.66
C GLN A 188 3.89 -4.14 -13.90
N HIS A 189 3.36 -5.20 -14.53
CA HIS A 189 2.53 -6.16 -13.83
C HIS A 189 3.42 -7.20 -13.15
N ALA A 190 3.82 -6.89 -11.91
CA ALA A 190 4.80 -7.68 -11.16
C ALA A 190 4.50 -7.71 -9.65
N ILE A 191 5.11 -8.68 -8.95
CA ILE A 191 4.97 -8.88 -7.50
C ILE A 191 6.36 -8.87 -6.87
N ILE A 192 6.59 -7.99 -5.90
CA ILE A 192 7.77 -8.06 -5.04
C ILE A 192 7.59 -9.22 -4.08
N LEU A 193 8.56 -10.13 -4.03
CA LEU A 193 8.56 -11.31 -3.16
C LEU A 193 9.41 -11.06 -1.90
N SER A 194 10.56 -10.40 -2.06
CA SER A 194 11.48 -10.02 -0.99
C SER A 194 12.25 -8.75 -1.37
N ALA A 195 12.81 -8.07 -0.37
CA ALA A 195 13.66 -6.91 -0.56
C ALA A 195 14.89 -6.98 0.35
N ARG A 196 15.99 -6.37 -0.11
CA ARG A 196 17.25 -6.26 0.59
C ARG A 196 17.57 -4.79 0.84
N PHE A 197 17.91 -4.47 2.07
CA PHE A 197 18.24 -3.11 2.49
C PHE A 197 19.63 -3.07 3.12
N ASP A 198 20.51 -2.25 2.56
CA ASP A 198 21.85 -2.02 3.07
C ASP A 198 21.77 -0.86 4.08
N LEU A 199 22.07 -1.18 5.34
CA LEU A 199 22.10 -0.22 6.44
C LEU A 199 23.55 0.00 6.90
N ALA A 200 23.72 0.94 7.84
CA ALA A 200 25.01 1.17 8.48
C ALA A 200 24.97 0.72 9.94
N GLN A 201 26.10 0.28 10.48
CA GLN A 201 26.22 0.10 11.93
C GLN A 201 26.03 1.45 12.63
N GLY A 202 25.21 1.49 13.67
CA GLY A 202 24.91 2.68 14.43
C GLY A 202 24.88 2.43 15.93
N ASP A 203 24.65 3.51 16.68
CA ASP A 203 24.45 3.46 18.12
C ASP A 203 22.96 3.23 18.43
N GLN A 204 22.64 2.14 19.12
CA GLN A 204 21.26 1.72 19.37
C GLN A 204 20.43 2.80 20.10
N ASP A 205 21.02 3.50 21.06
CA ASP A 205 20.33 4.53 21.83
C ASP A 205 19.98 5.74 20.95
N GLN A 206 20.89 6.15 20.04
CA GLN A 206 20.61 7.20 19.06
C GLN A 206 19.53 6.81 18.05
N ILE A 207 19.57 5.57 17.53
CA ILE A 207 18.55 5.05 16.61
C ILE A 207 17.19 5.06 17.32
N LYS A 208 17.12 4.54 18.55
CA LYS A 208 15.89 4.53 19.34
C LYS A 208 15.35 5.93 19.56
N LYS A 209 16.22 6.86 20.00
CA LYS A 209 15.83 8.25 20.22
C LYS A 209 15.26 8.88 18.95
N ARG A 210 15.87 8.62 17.79
CA ARG A 210 15.36 9.10 16.50
C ARG A 210 13.98 8.53 16.17
N MET A 211 13.78 7.22 16.35
CA MET A 211 12.48 6.58 16.13
C MET A 211 11.41 7.12 17.09
N ASP A 212 11.74 7.35 18.35
CA ASP A 212 10.84 7.95 19.35
C ASP A 212 10.41 9.37 18.91
N GLU A 213 11.38 10.22 18.53
CA GLU A 213 11.11 11.58 18.01
C GLU A 213 10.17 11.56 16.79
N LEU A 214 10.43 10.67 15.82
CA LEU A 214 9.61 10.56 14.62
C LEU A 214 8.21 10.02 14.90
N THR A 215 8.09 9.14 15.89
CA THR A 215 6.81 8.60 16.35
C THR A 215 5.98 9.68 17.02
N GLU A 216 6.58 10.46 17.93
CA GLU A 216 5.93 11.61 18.57
C GLU A 216 5.45 12.64 17.55
N LEU A 217 6.31 13.01 16.59
CA LEU A 217 5.94 13.92 15.51
C LEU A 217 4.75 13.41 14.70
N ARG A 218 4.68 12.10 14.44
CA ARG A 218 3.58 11.48 13.70
C ARG A 218 2.29 11.52 14.51
N GLN A 219 2.36 11.13 15.78
CA GLN A 219 1.22 11.14 16.69
C GLN A 219 0.67 12.55 16.91
N LEU A 220 1.51 13.58 16.93
CA LEU A 220 1.06 14.97 17.04
C LEU A 220 0.33 15.45 15.78
N LYS A 221 0.79 15.05 14.60
CA LYS A 221 0.34 15.61 13.32
C LYS A 221 -0.72 14.78 12.59
N GLN A 222 -0.86 13.48 12.87
CA GLN A 222 -1.70 12.59 12.07
C GLN A 222 -2.82 11.93 12.89
N PRO A 223 -4.00 11.66 12.29
CA PRO A 223 -5.13 11.02 12.97
C PRO A 223 -4.96 9.50 13.03
N LEU A 224 -3.98 9.03 13.79
CA LEU A 224 -3.62 7.61 13.90
C LEU A 224 -4.71 6.77 14.61
N GLU A 225 -5.60 7.43 15.34
CA GLU A 225 -6.72 6.82 16.04
C GLU A 225 -7.87 6.36 15.12
N TYR A 226 -7.89 6.82 13.86
CA TYR A 226 -8.92 6.45 12.88
C TYR A 226 -8.35 5.64 11.72
N PRO A 227 -9.13 4.69 11.15
CA PRO A 227 -8.81 4.09 9.86
C PRO A 227 -8.72 5.17 8.76
N SER A 228 -7.65 5.14 7.96
CA SER A 228 -7.40 6.11 6.87
C SER A 228 -6.45 5.52 5.82
N CYS A 229 -6.23 6.23 4.70
CA CYS A 229 -5.31 5.81 3.63
C CYS A 229 -4.03 6.68 3.55
N GLY A 230 -3.70 7.42 4.63
CA GLY A 230 -2.62 8.39 4.59
C GLY A 230 -3.02 9.72 3.95
N SER A 231 -2.04 10.41 3.35
CA SER A 231 -2.31 11.64 2.61
C SER A 231 -3.04 11.31 1.31
N VAL A 232 -4.23 11.87 1.14
CA VAL A 232 -5.12 11.52 0.03
C VAL A 232 -4.61 12.07 -1.30
N PHE A 233 -3.99 13.25 -1.28
CA PHE A 233 -3.50 13.93 -2.47
C PHE A 233 -1.99 14.13 -2.42
N LYS A 234 -1.37 14.09 -3.59
CA LYS A 234 0.00 14.54 -3.78
C LYS A 234 0.10 16.02 -3.42
N ARG A 235 1.32 16.50 -3.15
CA ARG A 235 1.57 17.93 -2.94
C ARG A 235 1.61 18.67 -4.28
N PRO A 236 0.69 19.61 -4.56
CA PRO A 236 0.80 20.46 -5.74
C PRO A 236 2.00 21.41 -5.64
N VAL A 237 2.65 21.69 -6.77
CA VAL A 237 3.82 22.57 -6.83
C VAL A 237 3.46 23.96 -6.29
N GLY A 238 4.26 24.47 -5.35
CA GLY A 238 4.06 25.79 -4.74
C GLY A 238 2.99 25.85 -3.65
N HIS A 239 2.35 24.73 -3.30
CA HIS A 239 1.23 24.71 -2.36
C HIS A 239 1.34 23.57 -1.33
N PHE A 240 0.60 23.71 -0.24
CA PHE A 240 0.38 22.63 0.74
C PHE A 240 -1.07 22.19 0.67
N THR A 241 -1.32 20.92 0.34
CA THR A 241 -2.68 20.37 0.18
C THR A 241 -3.56 20.61 1.41
N GLY A 242 -3.05 20.30 2.61
CA GLY A 242 -3.80 20.52 3.84
C GLY A 242 -4.20 21.99 4.05
N LYS A 243 -3.32 22.92 3.67
CA LYS A 243 -3.59 24.36 3.78
C LYS A 243 -4.67 24.81 2.79
N LEU A 244 -4.63 24.33 1.54
CA LEU A 244 -5.69 24.59 0.55
C LEU A 244 -7.06 24.10 1.04
N ILE A 245 -7.13 22.90 1.60
CA ILE A 245 -8.36 22.31 2.15
C ILE A 245 -8.86 23.10 3.36
N GLN A 246 -7.97 23.56 4.24
CA GLN A 246 -8.30 24.43 5.36
C GLN A 246 -8.83 25.79 4.91
N ASP A 247 -8.15 26.44 3.97
CA ASP A 247 -8.52 27.76 3.46
C ASP A 247 -9.83 27.69 2.63
N ALA A 248 -10.16 26.52 2.08
CA ALA A 248 -11.47 26.24 1.51
C ALA A 248 -12.59 26.06 2.56
N GLY A 249 -12.25 25.95 3.85
CA GLY A 249 -13.20 25.67 4.92
C GLY A 249 -13.75 24.24 4.91
N LEU A 250 -13.01 23.29 4.33
CA LEU A 250 -13.46 21.90 4.21
C LEU A 250 -13.01 21.02 5.39
N GLN A 251 -12.07 21.46 6.23
CA GLN A 251 -11.60 20.64 7.35
C GLN A 251 -12.76 20.29 8.30
N GLY A 252 -12.90 19.02 8.65
CA GLY A 252 -14.01 18.50 9.46
C GLY A 252 -15.27 18.14 8.67
N LEU A 253 -15.34 18.41 7.36
CA LEU A 253 -16.48 18.03 6.53
C LEU A 253 -16.68 16.51 6.56
N LYS A 254 -17.89 16.08 6.95
CA LYS A 254 -18.34 14.68 6.95
C LYS A 254 -19.15 14.40 5.68
N TRP A 255 -18.93 13.23 5.08
CA TRP A 255 -19.62 12.72 3.90
C TRP A 255 -19.92 11.23 4.10
N GLY A 256 -21.19 10.88 4.31
CA GLY A 256 -21.54 9.54 4.79
C GLY A 256 -20.78 9.22 6.08
N GLY A 257 -20.02 8.11 6.10
CA GLY A 257 -19.15 7.75 7.23
C GLY A 257 -17.72 8.30 7.17
N ALA A 258 -17.32 8.92 6.05
CA ALA A 258 -15.99 9.48 5.86
C ALA A 258 -15.93 10.95 6.33
N GLN A 259 -14.77 11.41 6.82
CA GLN A 259 -14.59 12.80 7.24
C GLN A 259 -13.19 13.31 6.89
N ILE A 260 -13.09 14.56 6.47
CA ILE A 260 -11.79 15.25 6.40
C ILE A 260 -11.29 15.47 7.83
N SER A 261 -10.13 14.91 8.18
CA SER A 261 -9.64 14.90 9.55
C SER A 261 -9.52 16.31 10.15
N GLU A 262 -10.07 16.50 11.34
CA GLU A 262 -9.92 17.73 12.14
C GLU A 262 -8.47 17.96 12.58
N LYS A 263 -7.67 16.89 12.65
CA LYS A 263 -6.25 16.96 13.02
C LYS A 263 -5.35 17.29 11.84
N HIS A 264 -5.63 16.72 10.66
CA HIS A 264 -4.82 16.94 9.46
C HIS A 264 -5.67 16.95 8.18
N ALA A 265 -5.94 18.13 7.63
CA ALA A 265 -6.86 18.30 6.51
C ALA A 265 -6.48 17.55 5.20
N GLY A 266 -5.23 17.09 5.06
CA GLY A 266 -4.82 16.21 3.96
C GLY A 266 -5.26 14.74 4.09
N PHE A 267 -5.90 14.35 5.20
CA PHE A 267 -6.33 12.98 5.49
C PHE A 267 -7.85 12.91 5.49
N ILE A 268 -8.39 11.83 4.93
CA ILE A 268 -9.78 11.41 5.13
C ILE A 268 -9.76 10.21 6.08
N VAL A 269 -10.62 10.26 7.09
CA VAL A 269 -10.74 9.27 8.16
C VAL A 269 -12.11 8.59 8.10
N ASN A 270 -12.14 7.31 8.43
CA ASN A 270 -13.36 6.55 8.63
C ASN A 270 -13.82 6.72 10.09
N VAL A 271 -14.80 7.58 10.32
CA VAL A 271 -15.29 7.90 11.67
C VAL A 271 -16.53 7.12 12.05
N ASP A 272 -17.23 6.55 11.06
CA ASP A 272 -18.57 5.99 11.24
C ASP A 272 -18.93 5.03 10.09
N HIS A 273 -18.25 3.88 10.04
CA HIS A 273 -18.51 2.82 9.06
C HIS A 273 -18.58 3.32 7.59
N ALA A 274 -17.65 4.19 7.21
CA ALA A 274 -17.54 4.75 5.87
C ALA A 274 -17.51 3.66 4.79
N THR A 275 -18.14 3.95 3.66
CA THR A 275 -18.03 3.14 2.44
C THR A 275 -16.89 3.65 1.56
N ALA A 276 -16.48 2.86 0.56
CA ALA A 276 -15.53 3.37 -0.43
C ALA A 276 -16.14 4.48 -1.29
N THR A 277 -17.45 4.41 -1.53
CA THR A 277 -18.23 5.46 -2.21
C THR A 277 -18.13 6.78 -1.46
N ASP A 278 -18.28 6.79 -0.14
CA ASP A 278 -18.12 8.00 0.69
C ASP A 278 -16.75 8.66 0.48
N TYR A 279 -15.68 7.86 0.48
CA TYR A 279 -14.32 8.34 0.23
C TYR A 279 -14.17 8.93 -1.17
N VAL A 280 -14.64 8.23 -2.21
CA VAL A 280 -14.48 8.64 -3.61
C VAL A 280 -15.27 9.92 -3.90
N GLU A 281 -16.49 10.02 -3.41
CA GLU A 281 -17.33 11.21 -3.57
C GLU A 281 -16.74 12.42 -2.83
N LEU A 282 -16.26 12.22 -1.59
CA LEU A 282 -15.59 13.27 -0.84
C LEU A 282 -14.30 13.74 -1.52
N ILE A 283 -13.51 12.82 -2.07
CA ILE A 283 -12.31 13.15 -2.87
C ILE A 283 -12.69 14.04 -4.06
N ALA A 284 -13.70 13.63 -4.84
CA ALA A 284 -14.17 14.38 -6.00
C ALA A 284 -14.66 15.78 -5.60
N HIS A 285 -15.40 15.87 -4.49
CA HIS A 285 -15.88 17.14 -3.95
C HIS A 285 -14.71 18.07 -3.56
N ILE A 286 -13.69 17.55 -2.86
CA ILE A 286 -12.50 18.33 -2.50
C ILE A 286 -11.80 18.84 -3.77
N GLN A 287 -11.57 17.97 -4.76
CA GLN A 287 -10.93 18.35 -6.02
C GLN A 287 -11.70 19.48 -6.73
N GLN A 288 -13.02 19.36 -6.79
CA GLN A 288 -13.88 20.38 -7.38
C GLN A 288 -13.74 21.72 -6.66
N VAL A 289 -13.92 21.76 -5.34
CA VAL A 289 -13.88 23.00 -4.56
C VAL A 289 -12.50 23.67 -4.64
N ILE A 290 -11.42 22.90 -4.57
CA ILE A 290 -10.06 23.45 -4.67
C ILE A 290 -9.78 24.00 -6.06
N LYS A 291 -10.25 23.32 -7.12
CA LYS A 291 -10.11 23.83 -8.49
C LYS A 291 -10.90 25.13 -8.67
N GLU A 292 -12.13 25.19 -8.18
CA GLU A 292 -12.99 26.39 -8.32
C GLU A 292 -12.44 27.60 -7.54
N ARG A 293 -11.90 27.39 -6.33
CA ARG A 293 -11.46 28.50 -5.46
C ARG A 293 -10.03 28.97 -5.71
N PHE A 294 -9.14 28.07 -6.11
CA PHE A 294 -7.70 28.35 -6.18
C PHE A 294 -7.10 28.08 -7.56
N ASP A 295 -7.88 27.58 -8.52
CA ASP A 295 -7.42 27.12 -9.84
C ASP A 295 -6.36 26.00 -9.77
N VAL A 296 -6.18 25.37 -8.60
CA VAL A 296 -5.23 24.27 -8.38
C VAL A 296 -5.90 22.93 -8.64
N GLN A 297 -5.27 22.08 -9.44
CA GLN A 297 -5.70 20.70 -9.66
C GLN A 297 -5.02 19.77 -8.65
N LEU A 298 -5.82 19.09 -7.82
CA LEU A 298 -5.32 18.07 -6.89
C LEU A 298 -5.32 16.69 -7.53
N GLU A 299 -4.18 16.00 -7.48
CA GLU A 299 -4.04 14.60 -7.88
C GLU A 299 -4.03 13.70 -6.65
N THR A 300 -4.72 12.57 -6.71
CA THR A 300 -4.71 11.58 -5.64
C THR A 300 -3.34 10.89 -5.53
N GLU A 301 -2.83 10.73 -4.31
CA GLU A 301 -1.70 9.85 -3.99
C GLU A 301 -2.20 8.44 -3.62
N VAL A 302 -3.37 8.35 -3.00
CA VAL A 302 -4.07 7.09 -2.74
C VAL A 302 -4.51 6.43 -4.04
N ARG A 303 -4.37 5.10 -4.12
CA ARG A 303 -4.85 4.32 -5.27
C ARG A 303 -6.31 3.91 -5.07
N ILE A 304 -7.17 4.23 -6.04
CA ILE A 304 -8.58 3.80 -6.06
C ILE A 304 -8.71 2.64 -7.03
N ILE A 305 -9.14 1.47 -6.56
CA ILE A 305 -9.17 0.22 -7.35
C ILE A 305 -10.50 -0.52 -7.18
N GLY A 306 -10.75 -1.49 -8.05
CA GLY A 306 -11.97 -2.30 -8.04
C GLY A 306 -13.11 -1.67 -8.85
N GLU A 307 -14.27 -2.32 -8.80
CA GLU A 307 -15.44 -1.98 -9.60
C GLU A 307 -16.43 -1.10 -8.83
N GLU A 308 -17.18 -0.26 -9.55
CA GLU A 308 -18.35 0.40 -8.97
C GLU A 308 -19.39 -0.63 -8.51
N ALA A 309 -20.11 -0.30 -7.43
CA ALA A 309 -21.23 -1.14 -6.99
C ALA A 309 -22.31 -1.14 -8.09
N LYS A 310 -22.96 -2.30 -8.29
CA LYS A 310 -24.08 -2.45 -9.22
C LYS A 310 -25.38 -1.96 -8.60
#